data_AF-A0A1W5DBB8-F1
#
_entry.id   AF-A0A1W5DBB8-F1
#
_cell.length_a   1.000
_cell.length_b   1.000
_cell.length_c   1.000
_cell.angle_alpha   90.00
_cell.angle_beta   90.00
_cell.angle_gamma   90.00
#
_symmetry.space_group_name_H-M   'P 1'
#
loop_
_entity.id
_entity.type
_entity.pdbx_description
1 polymer ?
#
loop_
_entity_poly.entity_id
_entity_poly.type
_entity_poly.pdbx_seq_one_letter_code
_entity_poly.pdbx_strand_id
1 'polypeptide(L)'
;MERWEGAPVVVYGGEGEVIPPPSSGHLKFTNASTFTSTRATATGHLISIPPDSQTAIPARLKAETLALVKRIMPSMLSDNRTVDYWRLCWDSITPTQDQLITRHPDPRLANLYLAVGGSFHSWKFLPIIGEYVVNVLEGRGNGKEMDERWGWKKKGWGAGKGKKGAHEKVVPTRELADLEERVKL
;
A
#
# COMPACT_ATOMS: atom_id res chain seq x y z
N MET A 1 10.18 6.91 -27.86
CA MET A 1 9.05 6.29 -27.14
C MET A 1 8.70 4.91 -27.70
N GLU A 2 8.89 4.68 -29.00
CA GLU A 2 8.64 3.41 -29.72
C GLU A 2 9.13 2.14 -29.00
N ARG A 3 10.29 2.17 -28.34
CA ARG A 3 10.84 1.02 -27.60
C ARG A 3 9.92 0.44 -26.51
N TRP A 4 9.07 1.26 -25.90
CA TRP A 4 8.22 0.85 -24.76
C TRP A 4 6.73 0.76 -25.13
N GLU A 5 6.39 1.00 -26.38
CA GLU A 5 5.02 0.92 -26.85
C GLU A 5 4.51 -0.52 -26.78
N GLY A 6 3.34 -0.72 -26.16
CA GLY A 6 2.77 -2.05 -25.94
C GLY A 6 3.54 -2.95 -24.97
N ALA A 7 4.57 -2.44 -24.29
CA ALA A 7 5.31 -3.21 -23.30
C ALA A 7 4.36 -3.64 -22.15
N PRO A 8 4.50 -4.87 -21.61
CA PRO A 8 3.68 -5.32 -20.49
C PRO A 8 4.19 -4.73 -19.16
N VAL A 9 3.33 -4.77 -18.13
CA VAL A 9 3.78 -4.64 -16.74
C VAL A 9 4.60 -5.89 -16.38
N VAL A 10 5.79 -5.69 -15.82
CA VAL A 10 6.67 -6.79 -15.39
C VAL A 10 6.68 -6.86 -13.87
N VAL A 11 6.16 -7.95 -13.31
CA VAL A 11 6.17 -8.23 -11.86
C VAL A 11 7.27 -9.24 -11.56
N TYR A 12 8.20 -8.92 -10.65
CA TYR A 12 9.35 -9.78 -10.36
C TYR A 12 9.26 -10.38 -8.95
N GLY A 13 8.56 -11.52 -8.85
CA GLY A 13 8.63 -12.42 -7.69
C GLY A 13 8.12 -11.86 -6.36
N GLY A 14 7.27 -10.82 -6.40
CA GLY A 14 6.77 -10.13 -5.20
C GLY A 14 7.75 -9.12 -4.60
N GLU A 15 8.87 -8.81 -5.27
CA GLU A 15 9.82 -7.79 -4.84
C GLU A 15 9.49 -6.40 -5.42
N GLY A 16 8.59 -6.34 -6.41
CA GLY A 16 8.12 -5.12 -7.04
C GLY A 16 7.62 -5.35 -8.47
N GLU A 17 7.39 -4.24 -9.16
CA GLU A 17 6.93 -4.21 -10.55
C GLU A 17 7.57 -3.05 -11.33
N VAL A 18 7.66 -3.25 -12.64
CA VAL A 18 8.00 -2.20 -13.61
C VAL A 18 6.75 -1.89 -14.41
N ILE A 19 6.30 -0.64 -14.35
CA ILE A 19 5.16 -0.15 -15.12
C ILE A 19 5.71 0.71 -16.27
N PRO A 20 5.45 0.32 -17.54
CA PRO A 20 5.90 1.04 -18.71
C PRO A 20 5.37 2.48 -18.72
N PRO A 21 6.11 3.41 -19.34
CA PRO A 21 5.72 4.81 -19.36
C PRO A 21 4.36 4.98 -20.05
N PRO A 22 3.45 5.79 -19.47
CA PRO A 22 2.39 6.39 -20.28
C PRO A 22 3.02 7.45 -21.22
N SER A 23 2.19 8.28 -21.86
CA SER A 23 2.66 9.36 -22.75
C SER A 23 3.67 10.35 -22.11
N SER A 24 3.82 10.34 -20.78
CA SER A 24 4.78 11.16 -20.04
C SER A 24 6.24 10.69 -20.16
N GLY A 25 6.50 9.51 -20.71
CA GLY A 25 7.86 9.02 -20.95
C GLY A 25 8.62 8.47 -19.73
N HIS A 26 8.02 8.45 -18.53
CA HIS A 26 8.67 7.96 -17.30
C HIS A 26 8.37 6.48 -17.02
N LEU A 27 9.41 5.65 -16.93
CA LEU A 27 9.30 4.26 -16.51
C LEU A 27 9.23 4.18 -14.98
N LYS A 28 8.20 3.54 -14.41
CA LYS A 28 8.03 3.46 -12.96
C LYS A 28 8.52 2.11 -12.42
N PHE A 29 9.44 2.15 -11.47
CA PHE A 29 9.86 1.00 -10.68
C PHE A 29 9.26 1.07 -9.28
N THR A 30 8.81 -0.06 -8.74
CA THR A 30 8.37 -0.14 -7.34
C THR A 30 9.26 -1.11 -6.55
N ASN A 31 9.34 -0.88 -5.25
CA ASN A 31 9.98 -1.79 -4.31
C ASN A 31 8.91 -2.25 -3.33
N ALA A 32 8.63 -3.55 -3.29
CA ALA A 32 7.59 -4.12 -2.43
C ALA A 32 8.02 -4.26 -0.96
N SER A 33 9.19 -3.72 -0.58
CA SER A 33 9.62 -3.61 0.81
C SER A 33 8.74 -2.62 1.56
N THR A 34 7.85 -3.12 2.42
CA THR A 34 6.95 -2.31 3.25
C THR A 34 7.57 -1.99 4.61
N PHE A 35 7.10 -0.90 5.22
CA PHE A 35 7.52 -0.45 6.54
C PHE A 35 6.39 0.31 7.23
N THR A 36 6.47 0.41 8.55
CA THR A 36 5.64 1.29 9.39
C THR A 36 6.38 2.59 9.73
N SER A 37 5.67 3.58 10.25
CA SER A 37 6.26 4.79 10.83
C SER A 37 5.54 5.05 12.15
N THR A 38 5.91 4.27 13.15
CA THR A 38 5.20 4.23 14.43
C THR A 38 5.50 5.46 15.27
N ARG A 39 4.45 6.15 15.72
CA ARG A 39 4.52 7.31 16.61
C ARG A 39 3.53 7.15 17.75
N ALA A 40 3.89 7.67 18.93
CA ALA A 40 2.97 7.76 20.05
C ALA A 40 1.98 8.92 19.83
N THR A 41 0.70 8.63 20.00
CA THR A 41 -0.36 9.64 20.08
C THR A 41 -0.32 10.38 21.43
N ALA A 42 -1.07 11.48 21.56
CA ALA A 42 -1.23 12.21 22.81
C ALA A 42 -1.77 11.34 23.98
N THR A 43 -2.41 10.21 23.67
CA THR A 43 -2.95 9.26 24.65
C THR A 43 -1.99 8.09 24.95
N GLY A 44 -0.77 8.10 24.39
CA GLY A 44 0.23 7.06 24.57
C GLY A 44 0.07 5.84 23.67
N HIS A 45 -1.01 5.73 22.89
CA HIS A 45 -1.16 4.67 21.90
C HIS A 45 -0.13 4.80 20.78
N LEU A 46 0.49 3.68 20.40
CA LEU A 46 1.39 3.60 19.26
C LEU A 46 0.60 3.30 17.99
N ILE A 47 0.72 4.16 16.99
CA ILE A 47 0.11 3.96 15.66
C ILE A 47 1.10 4.28 14.56
N SER A 48 0.99 3.60 13.43
CA SER A 48 1.74 3.95 12.22
C SER A 48 1.10 5.17 11.56
N ILE A 49 1.86 6.25 11.40
CA ILE A 49 1.39 7.52 10.82
C ILE A 49 2.15 7.76 9.51
N PRO A 50 1.49 8.15 8.42
CA PRO A 50 2.21 8.54 7.21
C PRO A 50 3.25 9.63 7.53
N PRO A 51 4.45 9.60 6.91
CA PRO A 51 5.42 10.65 7.09
C PRO A 51 4.90 11.98 6.53
N ASP A 52 5.33 13.09 7.12
CA ASP A 52 4.90 14.44 6.73
C ASP A 52 5.23 14.75 5.26
N SER A 53 6.32 14.16 4.74
CA SER A 53 6.69 14.22 3.33
C SER A 53 6.84 12.82 2.74
N GLN A 54 6.12 12.57 1.64
CA GLN A 54 6.28 11.36 0.84
C GLN A 54 7.41 11.46 -0.19
N THR A 55 8.10 12.59 -0.32
CA THR A 55 9.22 12.76 -1.27
C THR A 55 10.59 12.78 -0.58
N ALA A 56 10.61 12.90 0.75
CA ALA A 56 11.80 12.76 1.56
C ALA A 56 12.15 11.27 1.72
N ILE A 57 12.85 10.70 0.74
CA ILE A 57 13.16 9.25 0.73
C ILE A 57 14.54 9.01 1.36
N PRO A 58 14.62 8.14 2.39
CA PRO A 58 15.90 7.73 2.97
C PRO A 58 16.89 7.19 1.94
N ALA A 59 18.17 7.55 2.07
CA ALA A 59 19.23 7.12 1.16
C ALA A 59 19.32 5.60 1.06
N ARG A 60 19.13 4.90 2.17
CA ARG A 60 19.07 3.43 2.23
C ARG A 60 17.99 2.84 1.32
N LEU A 61 16.77 3.39 1.31
CA LEU A 61 15.68 2.93 0.45
C LEU A 61 15.97 3.18 -1.04
N LYS A 62 16.60 4.31 -1.36
CA LYS A 62 17.07 4.59 -2.72
C LYS A 62 18.11 3.57 -3.16
N ALA A 63 19.11 3.28 -2.32
CA ALA A 63 20.16 2.30 -2.60
C ALA A 63 19.61 0.87 -2.78
N GLU A 64 18.72 0.43 -1.89
CA GLU A 64 18.03 -0.87 -1.98
C GLU A 64 17.26 -0.98 -3.31
N THR A 65 16.56 0.08 -3.70
CA THR A 65 15.79 0.12 -4.96
C THR A 65 16.71 0.11 -6.18
N LEU A 66 17.82 0.87 -6.18
CA LEU A 66 18.79 0.85 -7.28
C LEU A 66 19.45 -0.52 -7.44
N ALA A 67 19.76 -1.21 -6.33
CA ALA A 67 20.30 -2.57 -6.38
C ALA A 67 19.30 -3.56 -7.01
N LEU A 68 18.01 -3.42 -6.67
CA LEU A 68 16.92 -4.19 -7.26
C LEU A 68 16.79 -3.93 -8.77
N VAL A 69 16.76 -2.66 -9.18
CA VAL A 69 16.72 -2.27 -10.60
C VAL A 69 17.94 -2.81 -11.36
N LYS A 70 19.15 -2.71 -10.78
CA LYS A 70 20.37 -3.25 -11.39
C LYS A 70 20.28 -4.75 -11.65
N ARG A 71 19.66 -5.50 -10.76
CA ARG A 71 19.48 -6.96 -10.90
C ARG A 71 18.43 -7.31 -11.95
N ILE A 72 17.30 -6.61 -11.98
CA ILE A 72 16.16 -6.94 -12.86
C ILE A 72 16.35 -6.37 -14.26
N MET A 73 16.85 -5.15 -14.38
CA MET A 73 16.99 -4.44 -15.65
C MET A 73 18.24 -3.56 -15.65
N PRO A 74 19.45 -4.14 -15.71
CA PRO A 74 20.72 -3.41 -15.56
C PRO A 74 20.90 -2.27 -16.58
N SER A 75 20.36 -2.43 -17.80
CA SER A 75 20.42 -1.41 -18.85
C SER A 75 19.65 -0.13 -18.52
N MET A 76 18.83 -0.10 -17.46
CA MET A 76 18.17 1.13 -17.00
C MET A 76 19.10 2.04 -16.21
N LEU A 77 20.21 1.49 -15.71
CA LEU A 77 21.23 2.23 -14.97
C LEU A 77 22.52 2.42 -15.79
N SER A 78 22.49 2.15 -17.09
CA SER A 78 23.59 2.45 -18.01
C SER A 78 23.57 3.92 -18.43
N ASP A 79 24.64 4.35 -19.13
CA ASP A 79 24.71 5.63 -19.83
C ASP A 79 24.46 6.86 -18.94
N ASN A 80 24.88 6.79 -17.68
CA ASN A 80 24.67 7.83 -16.66
C ASN A 80 23.19 8.23 -16.45
N ARG A 81 22.24 7.33 -16.74
CA ARG A 81 20.83 7.56 -16.41
C ARG A 81 20.66 7.71 -14.90
N THR A 82 19.89 8.72 -14.51
CA THR A 82 19.56 8.99 -13.11
C THR A 82 18.06 8.83 -12.89
N VAL A 83 17.63 8.71 -11.64
CA VAL A 83 16.22 8.63 -11.29
C VAL A 83 15.65 10.03 -11.16
N ASP A 84 14.70 10.37 -12.02
CA ASP A 84 14.07 11.70 -12.07
C ASP A 84 13.23 11.99 -10.82
N TYR A 85 12.60 10.96 -10.24
CA TYR A 85 11.63 11.14 -9.17
C TYR A 85 11.59 9.96 -8.19
N TRP A 86 11.50 10.31 -6.90
CA TRP A 86 11.37 9.36 -5.80
C TRP A 86 10.16 9.70 -4.93
N ARG A 87 9.40 8.68 -4.52
CA ARG A 87 8.21 8.86 -3.67
C ARG A 87 7.91 7.61 -2.83
N LEU A 88 7.46 7.81 -1.59
CA LEU A 88 6.79 6.80 -0.76
C LEU A 88 5.31 6.74 -1.11
N CYS A 89 4.77 5.53 -1.21
CA CYS A 89 3.33 5.30 -1.30
C CYS A 89 2.83 4.76 0.05
N TRP A 90 1.73 5.31 0.56
CA TRP A 90 1.18 4.92 1.85
C TRP A 90 -0.22 4.34 1.69
N ASP A 91 -0.48 3.21 2.34
CA ASP A 91 -1.79 2.57 2.42
C ASP A 91 -1.93 1.86 3.78
N SER A 92 -3.16 1.56 4.16
CA SER A 92 -3.51 0.75 5.33
C SER A 92 -3.74 -0.70 4.93
N ILE A 93 -3.17 -1.63 5.69
CA ILE A 93 -3.36 -3.07 5.49
C ILE A 93 -4.28 -3.64 6.56
N THR A 94 -5.28 -4.42 6.15
CA THR A 94 -6.09 -5.22 7.09
C THR A 94 -5.46 -6.61 7.24
N PRO A 95 -5.67 -7.32 8.37
CA PRO A 95 -5.09 -8.65 8.58
C PRO A 95 -5.45 -9.68 7.50
N THR A 96 -6.66 -9.59 6.93
CA THR A 96 -7.12 -10.48 5.84
C THR A 96 -6.89 -9.88 4.46
N GLN A 97 -6.38 -8.65 4.38
CA GLN A 97 -6.25 -7.86 3.15
C GLN A 97 -7.57 -7.60 2.42
N ASP A 98 -8.71 -7.81 3.08
CA ASP A 98 -10.02 -7.37 2.57
C ASP A 98 -10.21 -5.87 2.84
N GLN A 99 -10.99 -5.18 2.00
CA GLN A 99 -11.45 -3.83 2.33
C GLN A 99 -12.35 -3.84 3.58
N LEU A 100 -12.46 -2.69 4.23
CA LEU A 100 -13.42 -2.43 5.30
C LEU A 100 -14.44 -1.41 4.78
N ILE A 101 -15.61 -1.91 4.36
CA ILE A 101 -16.72 -1.13 3.81
C ILE A 101 -17.94 -1.38 4.70
N THR A 102 -18.09 -0.56 5.73
CA THR A 102 -19.05 -0.86 6.81
C THR A 102 -19.43 0.38 7.61
N ARG A 103 -20.57 0.30 8.29
CA ARG A 103 -20.98 1.29 9.29
C ARG A 103 -20.29 1.00 10.62
N HIS A 104 -19.97 2.04 11.38
CA HIS A 104 -19.43 1.88 12.73
C HIS A 104 -20.45 1.16 13.64
N PRO A 105 -20.05 0.16 14.46
CA PRO A 105 -20.98 -0.65 15.24
C PRO A 105 -21.55 0.05 16.47
N ASP A 106 -20.86 1.08 16.98
CA ASP A 106 -21.34 1.87 18.13
C ASP A 106 -22.54 2.75 17.73
N PRO A 107 -23.71 2.61 18.40
CA PRO A 107 -24.90 3.39 18.10
C PRO A 107 -24.71 4.91 18.21
N ARG A 108 -23.77 5.39 19.04
CA ARG A 108 -23.46 6.82 19.17
C ARG A 108 -22.78 7.37 17.93
N LEU A 109 -22.16 6.51 17.13
CA LEU A 109 -21.50 6.82 15.87
C LEU A 109 -22.31 6.28 14.68
N ALA A 110 -23.64 6.29 14.83
CA ALA A 110 -24.60 5.76 13.86
C ALA A 110 -24.45 6.30 12.43
N ASN A 111 -23.85 7.47 12.25
CA ASN A 111 -23.67 8.10 10.94
C ASN A 111 -22.21 8.05 10.46
N LEU A 112 -21.35 7.28 11.15
CA LEU A 112 -19.96 7.06 10.73
C LEU A 112 -19.87 5.78 9.89
N TYR A 113 -19.33 5.93 8.70
CA TYR A 113 -19.06 4.86 7.76
C TYR A 113 -17.59 4.81 7.43
N LEU A 114 -17.08 3.61 7.18
CA LEU A 114 -15.71 3.35 6.82
C LEU A 114 -15.68 2.75 5.42
N ALA A 115 -14.82 3.30 4.57
CA ALA A 115 -14.43 2.77 3.28
C ALA A 115 -12.90 2.81 3.20
N VAL A 116 -12.25 1.91 3.94
CA VAL A 116 -10.80 1.94 4.22
C VAL A 116 -10.18 0.54 4.01
N GLY A 117 -8.90 0.36 4.35
CA GLY A 117 -8.24 -0.94 4.27
C GLY A 117 -7.84 -1.34 2.85
N GLY A 118 -7.32 -0.39 2.08
CA GLY A 118 -6.95 -0.56 0.67
C GLY A 118 -6.01 -1.73 0.41
N SER A 119 -5.19 -2.08 1.41
CA SER A 119 -4.30 -3.25 1.46
C SER A 119 -3.39 -3.38 0.24
N PHE A 120 -3.02 -2.24 -0.36
CA PHE A 120 -2.17 -2.09 -1.54
C PHE A 120 -2.70 -2.73 -2.84
N HIS A 121 -3.98 -3.11 -2.90
CA HIS A 121 -4.55 -3.70 -4.13
C HIS A 121 -5.85 -3.04 -4.59
N SER A 122 -6.36 -2.05 -3.84
CA SER A 122 -7.69 -1.51 -4.09
C SER A 122 -7.80 -0.52 -5.25
N TRP A 123 -6.69 0.01 -5.77
CA TRP A 123 -6.71 0.99 -6.86
C TRP A 123 -7.42 0.48 -8.13
N LYS A 124 -7.32 -0.82 -8.44
CA LYS A 124 -7.98 -1.43 -9.60
C LYS A 124 -9.51 -1.35 -9.54
N PHE A 125 -10.08 -1.17 -8.34
CA PHE A 125 -11.52 -1.06 -8.13
C PHE A 125 -12.01 0.38 -8.16
N LEU A 126 -11.15 1.39 -8.39
CA LEU A 126 -11.54 2.80 -8.44
C LEU A 126 -12.83 3.05 -9.25
N PRO A 127 -13.05 2.43 -10.44
CA PRO A 127 -14.26 2.70 -11.21
C PRO A 127 -15.56 2.17 -10.60
N ILE A 128 -15.49 1.16 -9.71
CA ILE A 128 -16.68 0.42 -9.24
C ILE A 128 -16.86 0.45 -7.72
N ILE A 129 -15.81 0.74 -6.95
CA ILE A 129 -15.81 0.56 -5.49
C ILE A 129 -16.87 1.45 -4.80
N GLY A 130 -17.18 2.61 -5.40
CA GLY A 130 -18.17 3.55 -4.89
C GLY A 130 -19.59 2.97 -4.84
N GLU A 131 -19.98 2.09 -5.77
CA GLU A 131 -21.30 1.46 -5.76
C GLU A 131 -21.52 0.64 -4.48
N TYR A 132 -20.51 -0.14 -4.08
CA TYR A 132 -20.58 -0.94 -2.86
C TYR A 132 -20.62 -0.08 -1.60
N VAL A 133 -19.94 1.07 -1.61
CA VAL A 133 -19.99 2.04 -0.50
C VAL A 133 -21.40 2.63 -0.40
N VAL A 134 -22.01 3.02 -1.53
CA VAL A 134 -23.38 3.58 -1.57
C VAL A 134 -24.40 2.56 -1.04
N ASN A 135 -24.28 1.28 -1.40
CA ASN A 135 -25.15 0.25 -0.83
C ASN A 135 -25.13 0.26 0.70
N VAL A 136 -23.93 0.31 1.31
CA VAL A 136 -23.80 0.35 2.78
C VAL A 136 -24.37 1.64 3.37
N LEU A 137 -24.17 2.80 2.71
CA LEU A 137 -24.74 4.08 3.15
C LEU A 137 -26.27 4.04 3.21
N GLU A 138 -26.91 3.38 2.25
CA GLU A 138 -28.36 3.23 2.16
C GLU A 138 -28.91 2.05 2.98
N GLY A 139 -28.07 1.37 3.76
CA GLY A 139 -28.47 0.21 4.56
C GLY A 139 -28.75 -1.05 3.73
N ARG A 140 -28.30 -1.09 2.48
CA ARG A 140 -28.34 -2.25 1.59
C ARG A 140 -27.10 -3.11 1.80
N GLY A 141 -27.24 -4.43 1.64
CA GLY A 141 -26.11 -5.35 1.64
C GLY A 141 -25.43 -5.40 0.28
N ASN A 142 -24.14 -5.73 0.26
CA ASN A 142 -23.40 -6.10 -0.95
C ASN A 142 -23.47 -7.61 -1.21
N GLY A 143 -24.26 -8.34 -0.44
CA GLY A 143 -24.39 -9.79 -0.56
C GLY A 143 -23.56 -10.50 0.52
N LYS A 144 -24.04 -11.67 0.92
CA LYS A 144 -23.59 -12.35 2.15
C LYS A 144 -22.08 -12.45 2.30
N GLU A 145 -21.37 -12.88 1.25
CA GLU A 145 -19.91 -13.02 1.31
C GLU A 145 -19.20 -11.67 1.50
N MET A 146 -19.58 -10.66 0.71
CA MET A 146 -18.99 -9.32 0.78
C MET A 146 -19.31 -8.64 2.11
N ASP A 147 -20.54 -8.76 2.60
CA ASP A 147 -20.96 -8.19 3.89
C ASP A 147 -20.18 -8.82 5.07
N GLU A 148 -19.92 -10.13 5.03
CA GLU A 148 -19.08 -10.82 6.01
C GLU A 148 -17.59 -10.40 5.89
N ARG A 149 -17.07 -10.28 4.67
CA ARG A 149 -15.65 -9.96 4.40
C ARG A 149 -15.32 -8.49 4.57
N TRP A 150 -16.24 -7.56 4.34
CA TRP A 150 -16.01 -6.12 4.42
C TRP A 150 -16.63 -5.47 5.66
N GLY A 151 -17.44 -6.22 6.43
CA GLY A 151 -18.02 -5.76 7.69
C GLY A 151 -17.01 -5.53 8.82
N TRP A 152 -17.46 -4.91 9.91
CA TRP A 152 -16.66 -4.59 11.10
C TRP A 152 -15.90 -5.80 11.68
N LYS A 153 -14.62 -5.61 12.02
CA LYS A 153 -13.75 -6.67 12.52
C LYS A 153 -13.75 -6.72 14.04
N LYS A 154 -14.08 -7.89 14.61
CA LYS A 154 -14.00 -8.13 16.06
C LYS A 154 -12.57 -8.49 16.47
N LYS A 155 -12.24 -8.32 17.75
CA LYS A 155 -10.93 -8.72 18.32
C LYS A 155 -10.65 -10.19 17.99
N GLY A 156 -9.47 -10.47 17.42
CA GLY A 156 -9.07 -11.81 16.97
C GLY A 156 -9.38 -12.13 15.49
N TRP A 157 -10.06 -11.23 14.78
CA TRP A 157 -10.30 -11.40 13.33
C TRP A 157 -8.97 -11.35 12.56
N GLY A 158 -8.67 -12.41 11.79
CA GLY A 158 -7.40 -12.56 11.06
C GLY A 158 -6.20 -12.96 11.92
N ALA A 159 -6.35 -13.05 13.25
CA ALA A 159 -5.31 -13.52 14.18
C ALA A 159 -5.40 -15.03 14.49
N GLY A 160 -6.33 -15.75 13.85
CA GLY A 160 -6.52 -17.20 13.96
C GLY A 160 -6.03 -17.95 12.72
N LYS A 161 -5.62 -19.21 12.90
CA LYS A 161 -5.04 -20.16 11.91
C LYS A 161 -5.93 -20.51 10.68
N GLY A 162 -6.60 -19.55 10.03
CA GLY A 162 -7.48 -19.87 8.90
C GLY A 162 -7.88 -18.77 7.93
N LYS A 163 -7.63 -17.48 8.22
CA LYS A 163 -7.90 -16.39 7.27
C LYS A 163 -6.71 -15.45 7.22
N LYS A 164 -5.74 -15.78 6.37
CA LYS A 164 -4.53 -15.00 6.15
C LYS A 164 -4.72 -14.10 4.92
N GLY A 165 -4.06 -12.95 4.91
CA GLY A 165 -4.01 -12.09 3.73
C GLY A 165 -3.42 -12.83 2.51
N ALA A 166 -3.80 -12.38 1.31
CA ALA A 166 -3.35 -12.98 0.05
C ALA A 166 -1.82 -12.91 -0.15
N HIS A 167 -1.15 -11.93 0.46
CA HIS A 167 0.30 -11.73 0.32
C HIS A 167 0.96 -11.42 1.67
N GLU A 168 1.36 -12.45 2.43
CA GLU A 168 1.93 -12.26 3.77
C GLU A 168 3.19 -11.35 3.79
N LYS A 169 4.00 -11.39 2.72
CA LYS A 169 5.24 -10.61 2.63
C LYS A 169 5.04 -9.09 2.57
N VAL A 170 3.82 -8.58 2.34
CA VAL A 170 3.56 -7.13 2.39
C VAL A 170 3.29 -6.63 3.81
N VAL A 171 3.12 -7.53 4.79
CA VAL A 171 2.99 -7.12 6.19
C VAL A 171 4.32 -6.50 6.63
N PRO A 172 4.32 -5.22 7.05
CA PRO A 172 5.57 -4.52 7.36
C PRO A 172 6.24 -5.13 8.60
N THR A 173 7.56 -5.31 8.52
CA THR A 173 8.42 -5.79 9.62
C THR A 173 9.53 -4.80 9.97
N ARG A 174 9.56 -3.66 9.29
CA ARG A 174 10.58 -2.60 9.38
C ARG A 174 9.91 -1.29 9.80
N GLU A 175 10.64 -0.45 10.52
CA GLU A 175 10.22 0.92 10.83
C GLU A 175 10.99 1.93 9.96
N LEU A 176 10.30 2.99 9.51
CA LEU A 176 10.90 4.06 8.70
C LEU A 176 12.09 4.71 9.42
N ALA A 177 12.00 4.87 10.74
CA ALA A 177 13.06 5.44 11.57
C ALA A 177 14.38 4.64 11.54
N ASP A 178 14.34 3.34 11.23
CA ASP A 178 15.55 2.50 11.07
C ASP A 178 16.17 2.59 9.67
N LEU A 179 15.45 3.24 8.74
CA LEU A 179 15.85 3.44 7.35
C LEU A 179 16.41 4.83 7.12
N GLU A 180 15.96 5.78 7.93
CA GLU A 180 16.54 7.10 8.05
C GLU A 180 17.93 6.97 8.68
N GLU A 181 18.95 7.48 7.99
CA GLU A 181 20.26 7.62 8.61
C GLU A 181 20.09 8.57 9.80
N ARG A 182 20.42 8.12 11.01
CA ARG A 182 20.57 9.02 12.14
C ARG A 182 21.73 9.94 11.81
N VAL A 183 21.44 11.16 11.35
CA VAL A 183 22.41 12.24 11.42
C VAL A 183 22.71 12.42 12.90
N LYS A 184 23.82 11.84 13.36
CA LYS A 184 24.39 12.20 14.65
C LYS A 184 24.81 13.65 14.49
N LEU A 185 24.03 14.56 15.07
CA LEU A 185 24.47 15.93 15.35
C LEU A 185 25.66 15.88 16.31
#